data_AF-A0AAD5ULC6-F1
#
_entry.id   AF-A0AAD5ULC6-F1
#
_cell.length_a   1.000
_cell.length_b   1.000
_cell.length_c   1.000
_cell.angle_alpha   90.00
_cell.angle_beta   90.00
_cell.angle_gamma   90.00
#
_symmetry.space_group_name_H-M   'P 1'
#
loop_
_entity.id
_entity.type
_entity.pdbx_description
1 polymer ?
#
loop_
_entity_poly.entity_id
_entity_poly.type
_entity_poly.pdbx_seq_one_letter_code
_entity_poly.pdbx_strand_id
1 'polypeptide(L)'
;MPGMSECKDFASQCGSTPSTSVNKQCVSSTPLAGLPSTSDAVKLVYDICKQMNMDGCQNCQIKSETDGYVDCDIMSTYVQLCQTMPTMSQCASYNTMCKAAPTLSWCSAGSSTNAPTMQMFFHGGITDYILFQNWVPRNNGDYALVWIVTFIAAMLHEALHVGLALLERVWANDVATKSNARIWTHVAGLSAGFKGVKVAFVRGFIRFVAVTLSYILMLVVMTFNVGLFFAVVVGYGAGSFVFAPMYKLSVSRFHEDFDTQEITKVDCH
;
A
#
# COMPACT_ATOMS: atom_id res chain seq x y z
N MET A 1 -36.72 -14.08 -8.92
CA MET A 1 -37.79 -13.37 -9.65
C MET A 1 -38.89 -14.37 -10.02
N PRO A 2 -40.07 -14.32 -9.38
CA PRO A 2 -41.18 -15.25 -9.66
C PRO A 2 -41.96 -14.97 -10.97
N GLY A 3 -41.52 -14.00 -11.79
CA GLY A 3 -42.22 -13.57 -13.01
C GLY A 3 -41.65 -14.09 -14.34
N MET A 4 -40.57 -14.88 -14.34
CA MET A 4 -40.01 -15.44 -15.58
C MET A 4 -40.80 -16.67 -16.05
N SER A 5 -40.90 -16.87 -17.37
CA SER A 5 -41.67 -17.97 -17.97
C SER A 5 -41.23 -19.36 -17.50
N GLU A 6 -39.94 -19.52 -17.20
CA GLU A 6 -39.37 -20.78 -16.69
C GLU A 6 -39.60 -21.01 -15.20
N CYS A 7 -40.02 -19.98 -14.45
CA CYS A 7 -40.34 -20.10 -13.02
C CYS A 7 -41.83 -20.35 -12.76
N LYS A 8 -42.63 -20.59 -13.80
CA LYS A 8 -44.09 -20.79 -13.66
C LYS A 8 -44.45 -22.00 -12.80
N ASP A 9 -43.70 -23.09 -12.92
CA ASP A 9 -43.92 -24.31 -12.12
C ASP A 9 -43.54 -24.12 -10.65
N PHE A 10 -42.54 -23.30 -10.37
CA PHE A 10 -42.18 -22.93 -9.01
C PHE A 10 -43.22 -21.95 -8.42
N ALA A 11 -43.61 -20.93 -9.18
CA ALA A 11 -44.62 -19.97 -8.76
C ALA A 11 -45.99 -20.63 -8.52
N SER A 12 -46.35 -21.67 -9.28
CA SER A 12 -47.59 -22.41 -9.09
C SER A 12 -47.58 -23.29 -7.82
N GLN A 13 -46.43 -23.83 -7.44
CA GLN A 13 -46.30 -24.67 -6.23
C GLN A 13 -46.07 -23.85 -4.95
N CYS A 14 -45.32 -22.76 -5.06
CA CYS A 14 -44.77 -22.03 -3.91
C CYS A 14 -45.27 -20.58 -3.78
N GLY A 15 -45.97 -20.05 -4.78
CA GLY A 15 -46.56 -18.71 -4.75
C GLY A 15 -45.52 -17.58 -4.59
N SER A 16 -46.02 -16.34 -4.50
CA SER A 16 -45.20 -15.15 -4.24
C SER A 16 -44.90 -14.95 -2.74
N THR A 17 -45.65 -15.64 -1.87
CA THR A 17 -45.63 -15.47 -0.41
C THR A 17 -45.57 -16.85 0.29
N PRO A 18 -44.64 -17.06 1.24
CA PRO A 18 -44.45 -18.36 1.92
C PRO A 18 -45.67 -18.88 2.67
N SER A 19 -46.60 -17.99 3.04
CA SER A 19 -47.81 -18.29 3.81
C SER A 19 -48.99 -18.78 2.96
N THR A 20 -48.88 -18.79 1.63
CA THR A 20 -49.98 -19.15 0.71
C THR A 20 -49.60 -20.31 -0.24
N SER A 21 -48.46 -20.96 -0.04
CA SER A 21 -47.95 -22.03 -0.91
C SER A 21 -48.65 -23.37 -0.69
N VAL A 22 -48.95 -24.08 -1.79
CA VAL A 22 -49.54 -25.43 -1.76
C VAL A 22 -48.54 -26.47 -1.22
N ASN A 23 -47.24 -26.26 -1.43
CA ASN A 23 -46.19 -27.14 -0.97
C ASN A 23 -45.68 -26.77 0.44
N LYS A 24 -45.78 -27.70 1.40
CA LYS A 24 -45.30 -27.53 2.80
C LYS A 24 -43.80 -27.20 2.88
N GLN A 25 -42.99 -27.65 1.91
CA GLN A 25 -41.56 -27.35 1.86
C GLN A 25 -41.28 -25.86 1.64
N CYS A 26 -42.16 -25.17 0.90
CA CYS A 26 -42.05 -23.73 0.62
C CYS A 26 -42.55 -22.86 1.79
N VAL A 27 -43.37 -23.42 2.67
CA VAL A 27 -43.73 -22.78 3.96
C VAL A 27 -42.57 -22.89 4.95
N SER A 28 -41.85 -24.02 4.95
CA SER A 28 -40.76 -24.28 5.90
C SER A 28 -39.42 -23.64 5.53
N SER A 29 -39.25 -23.20 4.28
CA SER A 29 -38.03 -22.51 3.83
C SER A 29 -38.28 -21.00 3.83
N THR A 30 -37.82 -20.32 4.87
CA THR A 30 -37.86 -18.85 4.93
C THR A 30 -37.01 -18.26 3.80
N PRO A 31 -37.49 -17.21 3.10
CA PRO A 31 -36.72 -16.54 2.07
C PRO A 31 -35.41 -16.02 2.66
N LEU A 32 -34.30 -16.28 1.97
CA LEU A 32 -32.98 -15.92 2.44
C LEU A 32 -32.85 -14.40 2.50
N ALA A 33 -32.68 -13.85 3.70
CA ALA A 33 -32.54 -12.41 3.90
C ALA A 33 -31.24 -11.92 3.26
N GLY A 34 -31.30 -10.88 2.43
CA GLY A 34 -30.12 -10.24 1.83
C GLY A 34 -29.67 -10.80 0.47
N LEU A 35 -30.44 -11.67 -0.18
CA LEU A 35 -30.14 -12.11 -1.55
C LEU A 35 -30.40 -10.94 -2.54
N PRO A 36 -29.38 -10.46 -3.28
CA PRO A 36 -29.58 -9.40 -4.27
C PRO A 36 -30.41 -9.91 -5.45
N SER A 37 -31.14 -9.00 -6.11
CA SER A 37 -31.78 -9.33 -7.38
C SER A 37 -30.73 -9.60 -8.46
N THR A 38 -31.06 -10.35 -9.51
CA THR A 38 -30.12 -10.63 -10.62
C THR A 38 -29.67 -9.34 -11.30
N SER A 39 -30.56 -8.35 -11.46
CA SER A 39 -30.22 -7.04 -11.99
C SER A 39 -29.27 -6.25 -11.08
N ASP A 40 -29.44 -6.36 -9.75
CA ASP A 40 -28.53 -5.69 -8.81
C ASP A 40 -27.17 -6.39 -8.76
N ALA A 41 -27.15 -7.73 -8.83
CA ALA A 41 -25.92 -8.50 -8.91
C ALA A 41 -25.10 -8.16 -10.15
N VAL A 42 -25.75 -7.97 -11.32
CA VAL A 42 -25.08 -7.52 -12.56
C VAL A 42 -24.39 -6.17 -12.35
N LYS A 43 -25.10 -5.20 -11.76
CA LYS A 43 -24.52 -3.88 -11.46
C LYS A 43 -23.35 -3.96 -10.49
N LEU A 44 -23.51 -4.72 -9.40
CA LEU A 44 -22.47 -4.88 -8.40
C LEU A 44 -21.21 -5.54 -8.97
N VAL A 45 -21.36 -6.61 -9.76
CA VAL A 45 -20.22 -7.27 -10.42
C VAL A 45 -19.59 -6.35 -11.47
N TYR A 46 -20.38 -5.66 -12.28
CA TYR A 46 -19.88 -4.67 -13.25
C TYR A 46 -19.07 -3.56 -12.56
N ASP A 47 -19.60 -2.99 -11.48
CA ASP A 47 -18.94 -1.95 -10.70
C ASP A 47 -17.63 -2.43 -10.08
N ILE A 48 -17.63 -3.63 -9.46
CA ILE A 48 -16.41 -4.15 -8.84
C ILE A 48 -15.35 -4.42 -9.93
N CYS A 49 -15.71 -5.10 -11.02
CA CYS A 49 -14.78 -5.46 -12.10
C CYS A 49 -14.27 -4.25 -12.90
N LYS A 50 -15.06 -3.18 -12.99
CA LYS A 50 -14.65 -1.91 -13.61
C LYS A 50 -13.75 -1.10 -12.69
N GLN A 51 -14.02 -1.13 -11.39
CA GLN A 51 -13.24 -0.38 -10.40
C GLN A 51 -11.89 -1.07 -10.09
N MET A 52 -11.85 -2.40 -10.10
CA MET A 52 -10.68 -3.23 -9.77
C MET A 52 -10.73 -4.54 -10.57
N ASN A 53 -9.69 -4.82 -11.36
CA ASN A 53 -9.59 -6.10 -12.04
C ASN A 53 -9.13 -7.19 -11.05
N MET A 54 -10.07 -8.01 -10.59
CA MET A 54 -9.81 -9.14 -9.69
C MET A 54 -10.01 -10.48 -10.43
N ASP A 55 -9.31 -11.54 -10.02
CA ASP A 55 -9.63 -12.86 -10.56
C ASP A 55 -11.04 -13.27 -10.10
N GLY A 56 -11.86 -13.67 -11.08
CA GLY A 56 -13.31 -13.77 -10.97
C GLY A 56 -14.02 -12.94 -12.03
N CYS A 57 -13.51 -11.75 -12.37
CA CYS A 57 -14.08 -10.89 -13.43
C CYS A 57 -13.96 -11.47 -14.84
N GLN A 58 -13.10 -12.48 -15.03
CA GLN A 58 -12.98 -13.24 -16.27
C GLN A 58 -14.11 -14.27 -16.45
N ASN A 59 -14.70 -14.74 -15.35
CA ASN A 59 -15.77 -15.75 -15.38
C ASN A 59 -17.10 -15.18 -15.89
N CYS A 60 -17.28 -13.85 -15.78
CA CYS A 60 -18.40 -13.15 -16.37
C CYS A 60 -18.00 -11.76 -16.87
N GLN A 61 -17.86 -11.61 -18.18
CA GLN A 61 -17.53 -10.33 -18.81
C GLN A 61 -18.81 -9.54 -19.14
N ILE A 62 -19.17 -8.62 -18.26
CA ILE A 62 -20.34 -7.74 -18.43
C ILE A 62 -19.91 -6.51 -19.24
N LYS A 63 -20.57 -6.27 -20.38
CA LYS A 63 -20.24 -5.15 -21.28
C LYS A 63 -20.98 -3.87 -20.89
N SER A 64 -22.20 -3.98 -20.37
CA SER A 64 -23.01 -2.84 -19.95
C SER A 64 -23.72 -3.06 -18.60
N GLU A 65 -23.81 -2.00 -17.80
CA GLU A 65 -24.49 -1.96 -16.49
C GLU A 65 -26.00 -2.29 -16.59
N THR A 66 -26.59 -2.14 -17.77
CA THR A 66 -28.02 -2.35 -18.04
C THR A 66 -28.33 -3.64 -18.79
N ASP A 67 -27.35 -4.54 -18.96
CA ASP A 67 -27.61 -5.84 -19.58
C ASP A 67 -28.51 -6.68 -18.65
N GLY A 68 -29.80 -6.76 -18.96
CA GLY A 68 -30.79 -7.47 -18.16
C GLY A 68 -30.60 -9.00 -18.15
N TYR A 69 -29.83 -9.53 -19.11
CA TYR A 69 -29.50 -10.94 -19.20
C TYR A 69 -28.04 -11.09 -19.64
N VAL A 70 -27.26 -11.82 -18.85
CA VAL A 70 -25.86 -12.13 -19.11
C VAL A 70 -25.72 -13.65 -19.08
N ASP A 71 -25.14 -14.23 -20.12
CA ASP A 71 -24.97 -15.68 -20.27
C ASP A 71 -23.76 -16.18 -19.43
N CYS A 72 -23.85 -15.99 -18.12
CA CYS A 72 -22.79 -16.33 -17.17
C CYS A 72 -23.39 -16.63 -15.79
N ASP A 73 -22.64 -17.36 -14.96
CA ASP A 73 -23.02 -17.55 -13.55
C ASP A 73 -22.67 -16.31 -12.72
N ILE A 74 -23.55 -15.30 -12.83
CA ILE A 74 -23.40 -13.99 -12.17
C ILE A 74 -23.32 -14.14 -10.64
N MET A 75 -24.09 -15.08 -10.08
CA MET A 75 -24.20 -15.24 -8.63
C MET A 75 -22.95 -15.89 -8.07
N SER A 76 -22.43 -16.92 -8.73
CA SER A 76 -21.14 -17.53 -8.37
C SER A 76 -19.99 -16.54 -8.49
N THR A 77 -19.97 -15.74 -9.56
CA THR A 77 -18.96 -14.69 -9.77
C THR A 77 -19.02 -13.63 -8.67
N TYR A 78 -20.23 -13.15 -8.32
CA TYR A 78 -20.44 -12.19 -7.23
C TYR A 78 -20.00 -12.75 -5.87
N VAL A 79 -20.36 -14.00 -5.57
CA VAL A 79 -19.95 -14.68 -4.33
C VAL A 79 -18.44 -14.81 -4.26
N GLN A 80 -17.78 -15.28 -5.32
CA GLN A 80 -16.32 -15.43 -5.38
C GLN A 80 -15.60 -14.08 -5.15
N LEU A 81 -16.15 -13.01 -5.73
CA LEU A 81 -15.61 -11.66 -5.62
C LEU A 81 -15.76 -11.11 -4.19
N CYS A 82 -16.91 -11.32 -3.56
CA CYS A 82 -17.16 -10.88 -2.18
C CYS A 82 -16.49 -11.75 -1.11
N GLN A 83 -16.23 -13.04 -1.39
CA GLN A 83 -15.39 -13.88 -0.54
C GLN A 83 -13.94 -13.38 -0.51
N THR A 84 -13.47 -12.85 -1.64
CA THR A 84 -12.11 -12.35 -1.78
C THR A 84 -11.87 -11.07 -0.97
N MET A 85 -12.82 -10.14 -0.98
CA MET A 85 -12.77 -8.92 -0.17
C MET A 85 -14.13 -8.61 0.46
N PRO A 86 -14.41 -9.15 1.67
CA PRO A 86 -15.73 -9.04 2.29
C PRO A 86 -16.05 -7.64 2.83
N THR A 87 -15.06 -6.75 2.95
CA THR A 87 -15.22 -5.41 3.54
C THR A 87 -15.64 -4.33 2.55
N MET A 88 -15.86 -4.68 1.27
CA MET A 88 -16.33 -3.73 0.27
C MET A 88 -17.79 -3.34 0.48
N SER A 89 -18.13 -2.09 0.14
CA SER A 89 -19.52 -1.61 0.20
C SER A 89 -20.44 -2.39 -0.75
N GLN A 90 -19.92 -2.84 -1.88
CA GLN A 90 -20.63 -3.66 -2.88
C GLN A 90 -20.98 -5.07 -2.36
N CYS A 91 -20.36 -5.52 -1.26
CA CYS A 91 -20.58 -6.82 -0.65
C CYS A 91 -21.49 -6.78 0.58
N ALA A 92 -22.20 -5.67 0.80
CA ALA A 92 -23.15 -5.54 1.91
C ALA A 92 -24.28 -6.58 1.87
N SER A 93 -24.83 -6.86 0.68
CA SER A 93 -25.87 -7.87 0.47
C SER A 93 -25.35 -9.28 0.75
N TYR A 94 -24.16 -9.61 0.23
CA TYR A 94 -23.46 -10.86 0.53
C TYR A 94 -23.25 -11.08 2.04
N ASN A 95 -22.75 -10.06 2.75
CA ASN A 95 -22.54 -10.13 4.20
C ASN A 95 -23.84 -10.31 4.98
N THR A 96 -24.95 -9.73 4.51
CA THR A 96 -26.28 -9.89 5.13
C THR A 96 -26.80 -11.30 4.93
N MET A 97 -26.64 -11.85 3.73
CA MET A 97 -26.99 -13.23 3.39
C MET A 97 -26.22 -14.23 4.25
N CYS A 98 -24.91 -14.06 4.37
CA CYS A 98 -24.07 -14.98 5.14
C CYS A 98 -24.23 -14.87 6.65
N LYS A 99 -24.70 -13.73 7.16
CA LYS A 99 -25.15 -13.60 8.55
C LYS A 99 -26.48 -14.34 8.80
N ALA A 100 -27.37 -14.36 7.81
CA ALA A 100 -28.68 -15.02 7.93
C ALA A 100 -28.59 -16.55 7.83
N ALA A 101 -27.67 -17.09 7.03
CA ALA A 101 -27.48 -18.53 6.88
C ALA A 101 -25.99 -18.92 6.76
N PRO A 102 -25.29 -19.15 7.88
CA PRO A 102 -23.86 -19.43 7.88
C PRO A 102 -23.49 -20.81 7.32
N THR A 103 -24.45 -21.74 7.22
CA THR A 103 -24.23 -23.10 6.71
C THR A 103 -24.25 -23.20 5.18
N LEU A 104 -24.48 -22.08 4.48
CA LEU A 104 -24.53 -22.05 3.01
C LEU A 104 -23.12 -22.20 2.43
N SER A 105 -22.96 -23.02 1.38
CA SER A 105 -21.65 -23.25 0.72
C SER A 105 -20.99 -21.96 0.21
N TRP A 106 -21.79 -20.97 -0.19
CA TRP A 106 -21.35 -19.64 -0.62
C TRP A 106 -20.84 -18.74 0.53
N CYS A 107 -21.11 -19.13 1.78
CA CYS A 107 -20.71 -18.41 2.99
C CYS A 107 -19.59 -19.10 3.76
N SER A 108 -19.22 -20.32 3.37
CA SER A 108 -17.92 -20.87 3.72
C SER A 108 -16.88 -19.89 3.22
N ALA A 109 -16.00 -19.42 4.11
CA ALA A 109 -14.90 -18.53 3.77
C ALA A 109 -13.97 -19.26 2.78
N GLY A 110 -14.36 -19.24 1.50
CA GLY A 110 -13.52 -19.62 0.40
C GLY A 110 -12.33 -18.68 0.44
N SER A 111 -11.18 -19.22 0.81
CA SER A 111 -9.87 -18.62 0.66
C SER A 111 -9.59 -18.35 -0.83
N SER A 112 -10.34 -17.41 -1.43
CA SER A 112 -10.15 -16.89 -2.78
C SER A 112 -9.30 -15.64 -2.65
N THR A 113 -8.00 -15.84 -2.76
CA THR A 113 -6.93 -14.88 -2.49
C THR A 113 -6.69 -13.91 -3.67
N ASN A 114 -7.69 -13.12 -4.08
CA ASN A 114 -7.45 -12.01 -5.03
C ASN A 114 -7.54 -10.65 -4.33
N ALA A 115 -6.76 -10.52 -3.27
CA ALA A 115 -5.95 -9.33 -3.13
C ALA A 115 -5.23 -9.07 -4.48
N PRO A 116 -4.92 -7.81 -4.87
CA PRO A 116 -3.98 -7.59 -5.98
C PRO A 116 -2.82 -8.55 -5.78
N THR A 117 -2.64 -9.40 -6.78
CA THR A 117 -1.81 -10.57 -6.61
C THR A 117 -0.42 -10.06 -6.26
N MET A 118 0.04 -10.32 -5.04
CA MET A 118 1.40 -10.02 -4.62
C MET A 118 2.31 -10.95 -5.42
N GLN A 119 2.60 -10.55 -6.64
CA GLN A 119 3.47 -11.29 -7.53
C GLN A 119 4.90 -11.03 -7.07
N MET A 120 5.63 -12.09 -6.71
CA MET A 120 7.05 -12.01 -6.33
C MET A 120 7.98 -11.83 -7.54
N PHE A 121 7.50 -11.19 -8.61
CA PHE A 121 8.24 -10.89 -9.82
C PHE A 121 7.87 -9.51 -10.33
N PHE A 122 8.76 -8.91 -11.12
CA PHE A 122 8.53 -7.58 -11.66
C PHE A 122 7.28 -7.51 -12.54
N HIS A 123 6.31 -6.68 -12.17
CA HIS A 123 5.08 -6.46 -12.93
C HIS A 123 4.91 -5.01 -13.36
N GLY A 124 4.19 -4.82 -14.47
CA GLY A 124 3.80 -3.53 -15.03
C GLY A 124 2.38 -3.12 -14.64
N GLY A 125 1.86 -3.63 -13.52
CA GLY A 125 0.54 -3.28 -13.02
C GLY A 125 0.42 -1.79 -12.72
N ILE A 126 -0.77 -1.23 -12.94
CA ILE A 126 -1.09 0.16 -12.61
C ILE A 126 -1.92 0.28 -11.31
N THR A 127 -2.39 -0.84 -10.76
CA THR A 127 -3.30 -0.89 -9.61
C THR A 127 -2.69 -1.67 -8.44
N ASP A 128 -1.57 -1.18 -7.90
CA ASP A 128 -0.86 -1.81 -6.77
C ASP A 128 -1.02 -1.01 -5.47
N TYR A 129 -0.98 -1.69 -4.32
CA TYR A 129 -0.94 -1.04 -3.01
C TYR A 129 0.49 -0.61 -2.68
N ILE A 130 0.69 0.69 -2.43
CA ILE A 130 2.04 1.26 -2.30
C ILE A 130 2.40 1.59 -0.84
N LEU A 131 1.41 1.85 0.02
CA LEU A 131 1.66 2.14 1.45
C LEU A 131 0.45 1.92 2.36
N PHE A 132 -0.74 2.28 1.88
CA PHE A 132 -2.01 2.12 2.61
C PHE A 132 -3.07 1.52 1.70
N GLN A 133 -4.01 0.76 2.27
CA GLN A 133 -5.10 0.12 1.54
C GLN A 133 -5.99 1.12 0.76
N ASN A 134 -6.07 2.36 1.24
CA ASN A 134 -6.88 3.42 0.65
C ASN A 134 -6.18 4.16 -0.51
N TRP A 135 -4.86 4.00 -0.67
CA TRP A 135 -4.08 4.69 -1.70
C TRP A 135 -3.76 3.72 -2.83
N VAL A 136 -4.70 3.59 -3.78
CA VAL A 136 -4.58 2.78 -4.99
C VAL A 136 -4.77 3.67 -6.21
N PRO A 137 -3.76 3.80 -7.08
CA PRO A 137 -3.95 4.44 -8.38
C PRO A 137 -4.91 3.60 -9.23
N ARG A 138 -6.01 4.21 -9.70
CA ARG A 138 -6.99 3.55 -10.58
C ARG A 138 -6.90 4.04 -12.02
N ASN A 139 -6.27 5.20 -12.21
CA ASN A 139 -6.08 5.85 -13.49
C ASN A 139 -4.59 6.07 -13.78
N ASN A 140 -4.24 6.21 -15.06
CA ASN A 140 -2.87 6.54 -15.48
C ASN A 140 -2.38 7.86 -14.88
N GLY A 141 -3.27 8.82 -14.65
CA GLY A 141 -2.94 10.10 -14.00
C GLY A 141 -2.59 9.94 -12.53
N ASP A 142 -3.36 9.12 -11.78
CA ASP A 142 -3.09 8.84 -10.36
C ASP A 142 -1.76 8.09 -10.22
N TYR A 143 -1.50 7.16 -11.13
CA TYR A 143 -0.22 6.44 -11.18
C TYR A 143 0.96 7.39 -11.43
N ALA A 144 0.83 8.34 -12.35
CA ALA A 144 1.87 9.35 -12.59
C ALA A 144 2.13 10.23 -11.35
N LEU A 145 1.08 10.59 -10.59
CA LEU A 145 1.23 11.31 -9.33
C LEU A 145 2.02 10.50 -8.31
N VAL A 146 1.71 9.20 -8.14
CA VAL A 146 2.48 8.37 -7.21
C VAL A 146 3.93 8.23 -7.65
N TRP A 147 4.18 8.08 -8.96
CA TRP A 147 5.54 8.05 -9.52
C TRP A 147 6.33 9.32 -9.21
N ILE A 148 5.72 10.50 -9.37
CA ILE A 148 6.37 11.79 -9.06
C ILE A 148 6.63 11.90 -7.56
N VAL A 149 5.66 11.51 -6.72
CA VAL A 149 5.80 11.55 -5.26
C VAL A 149 6.92 10.62 -4.78
N THR A 150 7.01 9.40 -5.31
CA THR A 150 8.09 8.47 -4.95
C THR A 150 9.46 8.95 -5.45
N PHE A 151 9.53 9.54 -6.64
CA PHE A 151 10.74 10.20 -7.14
C PHE A 151 11.21 11.33 -6.21
N ILE A 152 10.32 12.23 -5.80
CA ILE A 152 10.62 13.33 -4.88
C ILE A 152 11.01 12.80 -3.50
N ALA A 153 10.33 11.77 -2.99
CA ALA A 153 10.65 11.16 -1.71
C ALA A 153 12.06 10.53 -1.71
N ALA A 154 12.47 9.89 -2.81
CA ALA A 154 13.83 9.37 -2.97
C ALA A 154 14.88 10.47 -2.98
N MET A 155 14.64 11.57 -3.72
CA MET A 155 15.50 12.76 -3.67
C MET A 155 15.60 13.36 -2.26
N LEU A 156 14.48 13.48 -1.55
CA LEU A 156 14.43 14.05 -0.20
C LEU A 156 15.16 13.16 0.81
N HIS A 157 15.08 11.84 0.68
CA HIS A 157 15.81 10.91 1.52
C HIS A 157 17.33 11.11 1.39
N GLU A 158 17.84 11.23 0.17
CA GLU A 158 19.26 11.50 -0.08
C GLU A 158 19.67 12.89 0.45
N ALA A 159 18.83 13.91 0.25
CA ALA A 159 19.04 15.25 0.78
C ALA A 159 19.17 15.25 2.32
N LEU A 160 18.31 14.50 3.02
CA LEU A 160 18.32 14.37 4.47
C LEU A 160 19.56 13.62 4.97
N HIS A 161 19.98 12.56 4.26
CA HIS A 161 21.21 11.83 4.58
C HIS A 161 22.46 12.72 4.47
N VAL A 162 22.59 13.46 3.37
CA VAL A 162 23.71 14.41 3.18
C VAL A 162 23.61 15.57 4.19
N GLY A 163 22.42 16.10 4.43
CA GLY A 163 22.19 17.17 5.39
C GLY A 163 22.59 16.78 6.82
N LEU A 164 22.25 15.56 7.25
CA LEU A 164 22.68 15.03 8.54
C LEU A 164 24.21 14.93 8.62
N ALA A 165 24.86 14.43 7.58
CA ALA A 165 26.32 14.34 7.52
C ALA A 165 27.00 15.73 7.61
N LEU A 166 26.39 16.78 7.05
CA LEU A 166 26.91 18.14 7.18
C LEU A 166 26.67 18.75 8.57
N LEU A 167 25.50 18.51 9.17
CA LEU A 167 25.20 18.96 10.53
C LEU A 167 26.17 18.33 11.54
N GLU A 168 26.48 17.05 11.39
CA GLU A 168 27.47 16.36 12.23
C GLU A 168 28.86 17.01 12.13
N ARG A 169 29.24 17.49 10.95
CA ARG A 169 30.52 18.22 10.77
C ARG A 169 30.50 19.59 11.42
N VAL A 170 29.41 20.34 11.26
CA VAL A 170 29.28 21.66 11.90
C VAL A 170 29.39 21.50 13.41
N TRP A 171 28.69 20.53 13.98
CA TRP A 171 28.76 20.24 15.41
C TRP A 171 30.13 19.71 15.85
N ALA A 172 30.82 18.90 15.04
CA ALA A 172 32.18 18.45 15.34
C ALA A 172 33.19 19.62 15.39
N ASN A 173 33.09 20.56 14.45
CA ASN A 173 33.94 21.75 14.42
C ASN A 173 33.71 22.68 15.62
N ASP A 174 32.46 22.82 16.08
CA ASP A 174 32.11 23.60 17.29
C ASP A 174 32.68 22.98 18.58
N VAL A 175 32.86 21.65 18.61
CA VAL A 175 33.48 20.95 19.75
C VAL A 175 35.00 21.11 19.73
N ALA A 176 35.62 21.02 18.55
CA ALA A 176 37.08 21.17 18.40
C ALA A 176 37.59 22.57 18.82
N THR A 177 36.81 23.62 18.58
CA THR A 177 37.16 25.01 18.96
C THR A 177 37.11 25.28 20.47
N LYS A 178 36.42 24.45 21.28
CA LYS A 178 36.33 24.61 22.75
C LYS A 178 37.39 23.80 23.53
N SER A 179 38.36 23.22 22.83
CA SER A 179 39.41 22.29 23.34
C SER A 179 40.45 22.89 24.31
N ASN A 180 40.33 24.15 24.76
CA ASN A 180 41.16 24.67 25.86
C ASN A 180 40.57 24.42 27.28
N ALA A 181 39.45 23.72 27.40
CA ALA A 181 38.89 23.26 28.67
C ALA A 181 39.02 21.72 28.85
N ARG A 182 40.23 21.18 28.69
CA ARG A 182 40.56 19.72 28.71
C ARG A 182 40.43 19.02 30.08
N ILE A 183 39.84 19.63 31.11
CA ILE A 183 39.84 19.06 32.47
C ILE A 183 38.47 18.51 32.91
N TRP A 184 37.37 18.76 32.18
CA TRP A 184 36.03 18.31 32.58
C TRP A 184 35.44 17.14 31.77
N THR A 185 36.23 16.48 30.94
CA THR A 185 35.76 15.48 29.96
C THR A 185 35.23 14.17 30.55
N HIS A 186 35.43 13.88 31.83
CA HIS A 186 34.87 12.67 32.46
C HIS A 186 33.55 12.90 33.23
N VAL A 187 33.10 14.15 33.40
CA VAL A 187 31.83 14.50 34.09
C VAL A 187 30.89 15.36 33.24
N ALA A 188 31.37 15.89 32.11
CA ALA A 188 30.60 16.70 31.17
C ALA A 188 29.51 15.94 30.38
N GLY A 189 29.37 14.63 30.56
CA GLY A 189 28.21 13.88 30.05
C GLY A 189 26.88 14.32 30.68
N LEU A 190 26.92 14.95 31.86
CA LEU A 190 25.73 15.43 32.59
C LEU A 190 25.55 16.96 32.58
N SER A 191 26.59 17.71 32.18
CA SER A 191 26.61 19.19 32.20
C SER A 191 26.66 19.81 30.80
N ALA A 192 26.14 19.11 29.80
CA ALA A 192 25.70 19.77 28.59
C ALA A 192 24.47 20.63 28.95
N GLY A 193 24.69 21.90 29.30
CA GLY A 193 23.58 22.84 29.54
C GLY A 193 22.59 22.85 28.38
N PHE A 194 21.41 23.45 28.55
CA PHE A 194 20.26 23.43 27.63
C PHE A 194 20.57 23.50 26.11
N LYS A 195 21.68 24.13 25.70
CA LYS A 195 22.18 24.17 24.32
C LYS A 195 22.62 22.79 23.77
N GLY A 196 23.30 21.95 24.56
CA GLY A 196 23.72 20.61 24.14
C GLY A 196 22.55 19.62 24.02
N VAL A 197 21.56 19.76 24.90
CA VAL A 197 20.29 18.98 24.82
C VAL A 197 19.51 19.32 23.54
N LYS A 198 19.45 20.61 23.17
CA LYS A 198 18.80 21.03 21.91
C LYS A 198 19.48 20.42 20.67
N VAL A 199 20.82 20.42 20.62
CA VAL A 199 21.58 19.81 19.52
C VAL A 199 21.35 18.30 19.45
N ALA A 200 21.38 17.60 20.59
CA ALA A 200 21.10 16.17 20.66
C ALA A 200 19.67 15.84 20.18
N PHE A 201 18.69 16.66 20.55
CA PHE A 201 17.30 16.47 20.13
C PHE A 201 17.11 16.70 18.62
N VAL A 202 17.68 17.79 18.08
CA VAL A 202 17.64 18.08 16.64
C VAL A 202 18.32 16.96 15.83
N ARG A 203 19.47 16.46 16.29
CA ARG A 203 20.15 15.31 15.66
C ARG A 203 19.27 14.06 15.65
N GLY A 204 18.69 13.72 16.80
CA GLY A 204 17.81 12.56 16.93
C GLY A 204 16.57 12.67 16.04
N PHE A 205 15.97 13.85 15.98
CA PHE A 205 14.78 14.09 15.16
C PHE A 205 15.06 13.97 13.66
N ILE A 206 16.13 14.58 13.15
CA ILE A 206 16.51 14.45 11.74
C ILE A 206 16.82 12.99 11.39
N ARG A 207 17.53 12.28 12.28
CA ARG A 207 17.83 10.86 12.10
C ARG A 207 16.56 10.00 12.07
N PHE A 208 15.59 10.30 12.92
CA PHE A 208 14.30 9.61 12.95
C PHE A 208 13.58 9.77 11.61
N VAL A 209 13.41 11.01 11.12
CA VAL A 209 12.74 11.29 9.84
C VAL A 209 13.44 10.61 8.66
N ALA A 210 14.78 10.66 8.62
CA ALA A 210 15.57 10.02 7.58
C ALA A 210 15.32 8.49 7.52
N VAL A 211 15.38 7.82 8.68
CA VAL A 211 15.15 6.38 8.77
C VAL A 211 13.71 6.01 8.41
N THR A 212 12.71 6.81 8.82
CA THR A 212 11.32 6.58 8.43
C THR A 212 11.13 6.65 6.92
N LEU A 213 11.72 7.65 6.25
CA LEU A 213 11.67 7.74 4.79
C LEU A 213 12.39 6.57 4.10
N SER A 214 13.49 6.08 4.68
CA SER A 214 14.21 4.90 4.17
C SER A 214 13.32 3.67 4.14
N TYR A 215 12.61 3.40 5.25
CA TYR A 215 11.68 2.28 5.32
C TYR A 215 10.47 2.44 4.40
N ILE A 216 9.94 3.65 4.25
CA ILE A 216 8.86 3.91 3.30
C ILE A 216 9.30 3.59 1.87
N LEU A 217 10.47 4.06 1.44
CA LEU A 217 11.00 3.78 0.10
C LEU A 217 11.32 2.29 -0.09
N MET A 218 11.81 1.62 0.95
CA MET A 218 12.02 0.17 0.93
C MET A 218 10.69 -0.58 0.73
N LEU A 219 9.61 -0.17 1.42
CA LEU A 219 8.28 -0.76 1.22
C LEU A 219 7.79 -0.57 -0.22
N VAL A 220 8.03 0.58 -0.83
CA VAL A 220 7.70 0.85 -2.24
C VAL A 220 8.47 -0.08 -3.19
N VAL A 221 9.76 -0.29 -2.98
CA VAL A 221 10.57 -1.17 -3.83
C VAL A 221 10.15 -2.63 -3.69
N MET A 222 9.72 -3.04 -2.50
CA MET A 222 9.21 -4.38 -2.23
C MET A 222 7.88 -4.70 -2.93
N THR A 223 7.21 -3.71 -3.54
CA THR A 223 5.98 -3.97 -4.33
C THR A 223 6.26 -4.53 -5.73
N PHE A 224 7.53 -4.74 -6.11
CA PHE A 224 7.94 -5.29 -7.41
C PHE A 224 7.35 -4.60 -8.66
N ASN A 225 6.90 -3.34 -8.52
CA ASN A 225 6.38 -2.57 -9.65
C ASN A 225 7.56 -1.95 -10.41
N VAL A 226 7.66 -2.27 -11.70
CA VAL A 226 8.77 -1.82 -12.56
C VAL A 226 8.86 -0.29 -12.63
N GLY A 227 7.73 0.40 -12.78
CA GLY A 227 7.74 1.86 -12.94
C GLY A 227 8.13 2.58 -11.64
N LEU A 228 7.64 2.12 -10.49
CA LEU A 228 8.02 2.66 -9.18
C LEU A 228 9.48 2.35 -8.84
N PHE A 229 9.96 1.15 -9.16
CA PHE A 229 11.37 0.79 -8.99
C PHE A 229 12.28 1.77 -9.74
N PHE A 230 12.00 2.03 -11.01
CA PHE A 230 12.75 3.03 -11.79
C PHE A 230 12.59 4.44 -11.23
N ALA A 231 11.41 4.82 -10.73
CA ALA A 231 11.21 6.12 -10.08
C ALA A 231 12.18 6.33 -8.91
N VAL A 232 12.32 5.30 -8.07
CA VAL A 232 13.19 5.32 -6.88
C VAL A 232 14.67 5.34 -7.29
N VAL A 233 15.09 4.47 -8.23
CA VAL A 233 16.49 4.41 -8.70
C VAL A 233 16.91 5.71 -9.37
N VAL A 234 16.08 6.26 -10.27
CA VAL A 234 16.37 7.54 -10.93
C VAL A 234 16.31 8.69 -9.92
N GLY A 235 15.41 8.63 -8.94
CA GLY A 235 15.34 9.61 -7.85
C GLY A 235 16.62 9.65 -6.99
N TYR A 236 17.16 8.50 -6.60
CA TYR A 236 18.44 8.42 -5.90
C TYR A 236 19.62 8.90 -6.77
N GLY A 237 19.66 8.48 -8.05
CA GLY A 237 20.68 8.93 -9.00
C GLY A 237 20.64 10.45 -9.21
N ALA A 238 19.46 11.02 -9.42
CA ALA A 238 19.29 12.46 -9.58
C ALA A 238 19.55 13.22 -8.26
N GLY A 239 19.17 12.66 -7.10
CA GLY A 239 19.50 13.21 -5.79
C GLY A 239 21.01 13.32 -5.58
N SER A 240 21.76 12.25 -5.83
CA SER A 240 23.22 12.26 -5.71
C SER A 240 23.89 13.25 -6.68
N PHE A 241 23.33 13.44 -7.88
CA PHE A 241 23.82 14.45 -8.83
C PHE A 241 23.54 15.89 -8.36
N VAL A 242 22.35 16.18 -7.83
CA VAL A 242 21.99 17.52 -7.34
C VAL A 242 22.82 17.89 -6.11
N PHE A 243 23.03 16.95 -5.19
CA PHE A 243 23.85 17.14 -3.99
C PHE A 243 25.34 16.84 -4.23
N ALA A 244 25.77 16.76 -5.49
CA ALA A 244 27.14 16.51 -5.89
C ALA A 244 28.20 17.43 -5.21
N PRO A 245 28.06 18.76 -5.29
CA PRO A 245 29.04 19.66 -4.66
C PRO A 245 29.09 19.49 -3.12
N MET A 246 28.00 19.05 -2.48
CA MET A 246 27.96 18.79 -1.05
C MET A 246 28.65 17.46 -0.67
N TYR A 247 28.58 16.40 -1.49
CA TYR A 247 29.38 15.17 -1.27
C TYR A 247 30.87 15.43 -1.45
N LYS A 248 31.27 16.45 -2.22
CA LYS A 248 32.69 16.74 -2.41
C LYS A 248 33.29 17.33 -1.13
N LEU A 249 32.57 18.27 -0.50
CA LEU A 249 32.94 18.84 0.80
C LEU A 249 32.97 17.78 1.92
N SER A 250 31.88 17.03 2.02
CA SER A 250 31.88 15.57 2.08
C SER A 250 33.21 14.78 2.20
N VAL A 251 33.58 14.17 1.08
CA VAL A 251 34.66 13.19 0.90
C VAL A 251 36.06 13.81 0.89
N SER A 252 36.23 15.06 0.44
CA SER A 252 37.55 15.70 0.31
C SER A 252 38.35 15.72 1.62
N ARG A 253 37.69 15.74 2.78
CA ARG A 253 38.37 15.67 4.08
C ARG A 253 38.78 14.25 4.49
N PHE A 254 38.09 13.20 4.02
CA PHE A 254 38.51 11.81 4.25
C PHE A 254 39.78 11.49 3.45
N HIS A 255 39.96 12.15 2.30
CA HIS A 255 41.20 12.09 1.53
C HIS A 255 42.33 12.88 2.20
N GLU A 256 42.06 14.07 2.77
CA GLU A 256 43.02 14.79 3.64
C GLU A 256 43.41 13.98 4.89
N ASP A 257 42.48 13.26 5.53
CA ASP A 257 42.79 12.41 6.69
C ASP A 257 43.74 11.24 6.32
N PHE A 258 43.61 10.69 5.11
CA PHE A 258 44.51 9.65 4.59
C PHE A 258 45.92 10.22 4.28
N ASP A 259 45.99 11.37 3.61
CA ASP A 259 47.28 12.04 3.30
C ASP A 259 48.02 12.50 4.58
N THR A 260 47.29 12.97 5.60
CA THR A 260 47.91 13.41 6.86
C THR A 260 48.46 12.23 7.67
N GLN A 261 47.81 11.06 7.61
CA GLN A 261 48.33 9.84 8.23
C GLN A 261 49.56 9.29 7.52
N GLU A 262 49.67 9.46 6.20
CA GLU A 262 50.84 8.99 5.43
C GLU A 262 52.09 9.87 5.71
N ILE A 263 51.93 11.18 5.92
CA ILE A 263 53.04 12.08 6.23
C ILE A 263 53.59 11.89 7.65
N THR A 264 52.76 11.56 8.65
CA THR A 264 53.23 11.31 10.02
C THR A 264 53.99 9.99 10.23
N LYS A 265 54.04 9.10 9.22
CA LYS A 265 54.70 7.79 9.35
C LYS A 265 56.14 7.76 8.83
N VAL A 266 56.67 8.87 8.31
CA VAL A 266 58.02 8.94 7.69
C VAL A 266 59.09 9.50 8.63
N ASP A 267 58.73 10.12 9.77
CA ASP A 267 59.70 10.61 10.76
C ASP A 267 59.59 9.85 12.09
N CYS A 268 60.12 8.62 12.10
CA CYS A 268 60.55 7.91 13.32
C CYS A 268 61.70 6.96 12.96
N HIS A 269 62.91 7.52 13.04
CA HIS A 269 64.21 6.95 13.41
C HIS A 269 64.68 5.58 12.88
#